data_AF-A0A523J2D7-F1
#
_entry.id   AF-A0A523J2D7-F1
#
_cell.length_a   1.000
_cell.length_b   1.000
_cell.length_c   1.000
_cell.angle_alpha   90.00
_cell.angle_beta   90.00
_cell.angle_gamma   90.00
#
_symmetry.space_group_name_H-M   'P 1'
#
loop_
_entity.id
_entity.type
_entity.pdbx_description
1 polymer ?
#
loop_
_entity_poly.entity_id
_entity_poly.type
_entity_poly.pdbx_seq_one_letter_code
_entity_poly.pdbx_strand_id
1 'polypeptide(L)'
;MSAQVWFYEKDKNPSGPVSEEELWELLNTGEITKDSLVWKEPMEKWLPFSEVQELRIPPRPKPPPMPEPEEVSVSEDPSFKTPSAPEDKEKEETYEHVEKVVFKTPEYQGGETTTIDAEYEEVDQVRPWVRFLARMTDYYIFSMLVSILISLLFPDFMEQMSEMITQQISVQDSEAAGVQSILFVVIVRIVVTFIWVFIEAYTISKYGTTFGKNLLGTRVLDKDGELLPYDRSLKRSYGVWLKGMGAGFILISWVTMLFGYQMLKRDGVNSWDKDADSKIVHSYFSTRRLFIILGFIFVIEIFALRSVI
;
A
#
# COMPACT_ATOMS: atom_id res chain seq x y z
N MET A 1 7.71 -41.79 28.13
CA MET A 1 6.65 -41.37 27.18
C MET A 1 7.28 -41.37 25.81
N SER A 2 6.81 -42.21 24.89
CA SER A 2 7.32 -42.27 23.53
C SER A 2 7.08 -40.91 22.85
N ALA A 3 8.11 -40.30 22.26
CA ALA A 3 7.94 -39.08 21.49
C ALA A 3 6.94 -39.37 20.37
N GLN A 4 5.82 -38.64 20.34
CA GLN A 4 4.82 -38.82 19.27
C GLN A 4 5.44 -38.31 17.98
N VAL A 5 5.66 -39.22 17.03
CA VAL A 5 6.24 -38.93 15.73
C VAL A 5 5.16 -38.97 14.65
N TRP A 6 5.25 -38.02 13.73
CA TRP A 6 4.35 -37.86 12.59
C TRP A 6 4.98 -38.38 11.31
N PHE A 7 4.13 -38.84 10.40
CA PHE A 7 4.46 -39.16 9.02
C PHE A 7 3.58 -38.33 8.10
N TYR A 8 4.09 -37.99 6.92
CA TYR A 8 3.38 -37.18 5.93
C TYR A 8 3.57 -37.73 4.51
N GLU A 9 2.65 -37.45 3.62
CA GLU A 9 2.74 -37.82 2.21
C GLU A 9 3.58 -36.81 1.43
N LYS A 10 4.63 -37.30 0.75
CA LYS A 10 5.45 -36.56 -0.19
C LYS A 10 5.57 -37.34 -1.48
N ASP A 11 5.20 -36.73 -2.62
CA ASP A 11 5.24 -37.37 -3.94
C ASP A 11 4.54 -38.75 -3.98
N LYS A 12 3.39 -38.87 -3.28
CA LYS A 12 2.60 -40.11 -3.12
C LYS A 12 3.29 -41.25 -2.35
N ASN A 13 4.37 -40.95 -1.64
CA ASN A 13 5.05 -41.89 -0.75
C ASN A 13 5.01 -41.40 0.71
N PRO A 14 4.91 -42.30 1.70
CA PRO A 14 4.99 -41.94 3.11
C PRO A 14 6.42 -41.52 3.47
N SER A 15 6.56 -40.36 4.11
CA SER A 15 7.82 -39.77 4.60
C SER A 15 7.74 -39.47 6.10
N GLY A 16 8.84 -39.67 6.82
CA GLY A 16 8.92 -39.54 8.29
C GLY A 16 9.86 -40.60 8.89
N PRO A 17 9.95 -40.72 10.22
CA PRO A 17 9.24 -39.97 11.25
C PRO A 17 9.77 -38.53 11.42
N VAL A 18 8.88 -37.56 11.63
CA VAL A 18 9.19 -36.17 12.00
C VAL A 18 8.48 -35.77 13.29
N SER A 19 9.00 -34.76 13.98
CA SER A 19 8.30 -34.13 15.11
C SER A 19 7.13 -33.26 14.64
N GLU A 20 6.24 -32.90 15.56
CA GLU A 20 5.16 -31.95 15.25
C GLU A 20 5.69 -30.58 14.82
N GLU A 21 6.79 -30.11 15.44
CA GLU A 21 7.44 -28.84 15.10
C GLU A 21 7.99 -28.85 13.67
N GLU A 22 8.68 -29.92 13.29
CA GLU A 22 9.16 -30.12 11.90
C GLU A 22 8.00 -30.21 10.91
N LEU A 23 6.88 -30.81 11.30
CA LEU A 23 5.67 -30.87 10.47
C LEU A 23 5.09 -29.48 10.20
N TRP A 24 5.10 -28.59 11.20
CA TRP A 24 4.73 -27.18 11.04
C TRP A 24 5.72 -26.40 10.17
N GLU A 25 7.01 -26.68 10.29
CA GLU A 25 8.03 -26.08 9.41
C GLU A 25 7.82 -26.48 7.94
N LEU A 26 7.55 -27.75 7.66
CA LEU A 26 7.26 -28.25 6.30
C LEU A 26 6.01 -27.58 5.68
N LEU A 27 5.01 -27.25 6.50
CA LEU A 27 3.84 -26.49 6.05
C LEU A 27 4.20 -25.02 5.74
N ASN A 28 5.06 -24.42 6.57
CA ASN A 28 5.50 -23.03 6.41
C ASN A 28 6.43 -22.83 5.21
N THR A 29 7.27 -23.82 4.89
CA THR A 29 8.14 -23.82 3.71
C THR A 29 7.39 -24.14 2.42
N GLY A 30 6.14 -24.63 2.52
CA GLY A 30 5.30 -25.02 1.39
C GLY A 30 5.63 -26.39 0.80
N GLU A 31 6.44 -27.19 1.50
CA GLU A 31 6.79 -28.56 1.11
C GLU A 31 5.62 -29.53 1.30
N ILE A 32 4.76 -29.27 2.28
CA ILE A 32 3.43 -29.87 2.40
C ILE A 32 2.35 -28.78 2.43
N THR A 33 1.12 -29.15 2.11
CA THR A 33 -0.03 -28.25 2.10
C THR A 33 -1.07 -28.68 3.14
N LYS A 34 -2.11 -27.87 3.35
CA LYS A 34 -3.21 -28.19 4.26
C LYS A 34 -3.99 -29.46 3.88
N ASP A 35 -3.86 -29.88 2.63
CA ASP A 35 -4.51 -31.06 2.06
C ASP A 35 -3.56 -32.28 2.02
N SER A 36 -2.28 -32.09 2.36
CA SER A 36 -1.32 -33.19 2.45
C SER A 36 -1.71 -34.15 3.56
N LEU A 37 -1.67 -35.44 3.25
CA LEU A 37 -2.03 -36.50 4.19
C LEU A 37 -0.94 -36.65 5.26
N VAL A 38 -1.37 -36.65 6.52
CA VAL A 38 -0.52 -36.88 7.69
C VAL A 38 -1.09 -38.00 8.55
N TRP A 39 -0.21 -38.68 9.27
CA TRP A 39 -0.55 -39.81 10.12
C TRP A 39 0.39 -39.88 11.31
N LYS A 40 -0.15 -40.25 12.47
CA LYS A 40 0.62 -40.65 13.64
C LYS A 40 -0.04 -41.82 14.33
N GLU A 41 0.72 -42.60 15.09
CA GLU A 41 0.13 -43.62 15.94
C GLU A 41 -0.68 -42.96 17.07
N PRO A 42 -1.94 -43.36 17.37
CA PRO A 42 -2.66 -44.57 16.91
C PRO A 42 -3.75 -44.31 15.85
N MET A 43 -3.61 -43.34 14.96
CA MET A 43 -4.62 -43.03 13.94
C MET A 43 -4.92 -44.25 13.04
N GLU A 44 -6.19 -44.51 12.75
CA GLU A 44 -6.58 -45.66 11.91
C GLU A 44 -6.32 -45.43 10.40
N LYS A 45 -6.30 -44.17 9.98
CA LYS A 45 -6.13 -43.77 8.57
C LYS A 45 -5.38 -42.46 8.46
N TRP A 46 -4.75 -42.25 7.30
CA TRP A 46 -4.15 -40.98 6.93
C TRP A 46 -5.24 -39.92 6.77
N LEU A 47 -5.02 -38.75 7.36
CA LEU A 47 -5.96 -37.63 7.32
C LEU A 47 -5.26 -36.39 6.76
N PRO A 48 -5.97 -35.51 6.05
CA PRO A 48 -5.42 -34.21 5.66
C PRO A 48 -4.95 -33.43 6.91
N PHE A 49 -3.83 -32.71 6.78
CA PHE A 49 -3.27 -31.89 7.87
C PHE A 49 -4.33 -30.99 8.53
N SER A 50 -5.24 -30.41 7.75
CA SER A 50 -6.32 -29.53 8.22
C SER A 50 -7.44 -30.21 9.03
N GLU A 51 -7.62 -31.53 8.89
CA GLU A 51 -8.67 -32.30 9.57
C GLU A 51 -8.21 -32.83 10.94
N VAL A 52 -6.91 -32.82 11.21
CA VAL A 52 -6.33 -33.27 12.47
C VAL A 52 -6.60 -32.23 13.56
N GLN A 53 -7.51 -32.56 14.49
CA GLN A 53 -7.91 -31.66 15.58
C GLN A 53 -6.74 -31.27 16.51
N GLU A 54 -5.76 -32.15 16.69
CA GLU A 54 -4.59 -31.88 17.54
C GLU A 54 -3.65 -30.81 16.94
N LEU A 55 -3.67 -30.63 15.62
CA LEU A 55 -2.93 -29.58 14.92
C LEU A 55 -3.76 -28.29 14.77
N ARG A 56 -4.89 -28.16 15.49
CA ARG A 56 -5.67 -26.92 15.52
C ARG A 56 -5.11 -25.97 16.58
N ILE A 57 -4.77 -24.76 16.15
CA ILE A 57 -4.32 -23.68 17.03
C ILE A 57 -5.47 -23.30 17.99
N PRO A 58 -5.31 -23.40 19.33
CA PRO A 58 -6.36 -23.01 20.27
C PRO A 58 -6.60 -21.48 20.27
N PRO A 59 -7.84 -21.02 20.51
CA PRO A 59 -8.16 -19.60 20.60
C PRO A 59 -7.52 -18.97 21.85
N ARG A 60 -7.02 -17.73 21.72
CA ARG A 60 -6.36 -17.00 22.83
C ARG A 60 -7.38 -16.65 23.93
N PRO A 61 -7.07 -16.86 25.22
CA PRO A 61 -7.93 -16.39 26.30
C PRO A 61 -7.94 -14.84 26.36
N LYS A 62 -9.13 -14.25 26.54
CA LYS A 62 -9.31 -12.79 26.67
C LYS A 62 -8.74 -12.31 28.03
N PRO A 63 -7.96 -11.21 28.08
CA PRO A 63 -7.48 -10.65 29.34
C PRO A 63 -8.65 -10.06 30.17
N PRO A 64 -8.54 -10.06 31.51
CA PRO A 64 -9.60 -9.53 32.38
C PRO A 64 -9.77 -8.00 32.21
N PRO A 65 -11.01 -7.49 32.42
CA PRO A 65 -11.31 -6.07 32.26
C PRO A 65 -10.56 -5.19 33.28
N MET A 66 -10.15 -4.00 32.84
CA MET A 66 -9.43 -3.01 33.63
C MET A 66 -10.37 -2.33 34.65
N PRO A 67 -9.92 -1.95 35.87
CA PRO A 67 -10.75 -1.26 36.84
C PRO A 67 -11.25 0.09 36.31
N GLU A 68 -12.54 0.34 36.45
CA GLU A 68 -13.22 1.56 36.00
C GLU A 68 -12.84 2.78 36.88
N PRO A 69 -12.60 3.97 36.32
CA PRO A 69 -12.31 5.17 37.12
C PRO A 69 -13.57 5.65 37.85
N GLU A 70 -13.43 6.06 39.11
CA GLU A 70 -14.55 6.61 39.90
C GLU A 70 -15.15 7.87 39.24
N GLU A 71 -16.41 7.78 38.78
CA GLU A 71 -17.18 8.90 38.25
C GLU A 71 -17.65 9.84 39.37
N VAL A 72 -17.35 11.14 39.23
CA VAL A 72 -17.92 12.21 40.06
C VAL A 72 -19.31 12.57 39.53
N SER A 73 -20.32 12.41 40.39
CA SER A 73 -21.74 12.58 40.10
C SER A 73 -22.14 13.99 39.64
N VAL A 74 -22.94 14.08 38.56
CA VAL A 74 -23.81 15.23 38.27
C VAL A 74 -25.23 14.71 38.03
N SER A 75 -26.21 15.39 38.64
CA SER A 75 -27.58 14.98 38.98
C SER A 75 -28.54 14.65 37.81
N GLU A 76 -29.42 13.68 38.05
CA GLU A 76 -30.46 13.11 37.18
C GLU A 76 -31.72 14.00 36.98
N ASP A 77 -32.34 13.93 35.79
CA ASP A 77 -33.73 14.39 35.52
C ASP A 77 -34.64 13.15 35.26
N PRO A 78 -35.80 12.98 35.92
CA PRO A 78 -36.41 11.67 36.22
C PRO A 78 -37.42 11.12 35.18
N SER A 79 -37.44 11.57 33.92
CA SER A 79 -38.61 11.32 33.05
C SER A 79 -38.60 10.06 32.18
N PHE A 80 -37.56 9.23 32.17
CA PHE A 80 -37.54 8.06 31.28
C PHE A 80 -37.79 6.74 32.01
N LYS A 81 -38.97 6.13 31.80
CA LYS A 81 -39.25 4.74 32.17
C LYS A 81 -38.92 3.82 31.01
N THR A 82 -38.14 2.78 31.29
CA THR A 82 -37.74 1.72 30.35
C THR A 82 -38.89 0.74 30.09
N PRO A 83 -39.25 0.47 28.81
CA PRO A 83 -39.96 -0.75 28.43
C PRO A 83 -38.98 -1.79 27.89
N SER A 84 -39.26 -3.04 28.27
CA SER A 84 -38.50 -4.27 28.09
C SER A 84 -38.25 -4.70 26.64
N ALA A 85 -37.11 -5.38 26.46
CA ALA A 85 -36.62 -5.98 25.22
C ALA A 85 -37.46 -7.15 24.69
N PRO A 86 -37.37 -7.42 23.37
CA PRO A 86 -37.41 -8.78 22.85
C PRO A 86 -36.10 -9.19 22.16
N GLU A 87 -35.55 -10.28 22.67
CA GLU A 87 -34.80 -11.41 22.07
C GLU A 87 -34.03 -11.24 20.75
N ASP A 88 -32.70 -11.37 20.89
CA ASP A 88 -31.72 -12.16 20.13
C ASP A 88 -32.07 -12.70 18.73
N LYS A 89 -31.19 -12.39 17.76
CA LYS A 89 -30.56 -13.38 16.86
C LYS A 89 -29.12 -12.99 16.52
N GLU A 90 -28.19 -13.83 16.97
CA GLU A 90 -26.79 -13.90 16.51
C GLU A 90 -26.69 -14.15 14.99
N LYS A 91 -25.62 -13.62 14.34
CA LYS A 91 -24.52 -14.45 13.80
C LYS A 91 -23.42 -13.66 13.04
N GLU A 92 -22.20 -14.18 13.23
CA GLU A 92 -20.93 -14.01 12.48
C GLU A 92 -19.98 -12.86 12.88
N GLU A 93 -19.11 -13.15 13.86
CA GLU A 93 -17.98 -12.31 14.28
C GLU A 93 -16.81 -12.39 13.30
N THR A 94 -16.48 -11.25 12.70
CA THR A 94 -15.27 -11.01 11.89
C THR A 94 -14.40 -10.00 12.64
N TYR A 95 -13.16 -10.41 12.94
CA TYR A 95 -11.99 -9.69 13.48
C TYR A 95 -12.22 -8.39 14.29
N GLU A 96 -12.15 -8.52 15.63
CA GLU A 96 -12.23 -7.41 16.58
C GLU A 96 -10.99 -6.51 16.61
N HIS A 97 -11.29 -5.22 16.73
CA HIS A 97 -10.45 -4.06 17.08
C HIS A 97 -9.76 -3.30 15.94
N VAL A 98 -10.57 -2.54 15.21
CA VAL A 98 -10.14 -1.31 14.51
C VAL A 98 -10.90 -0.15 15.15
N GLU A 99 -10.17 0.78 15.77
CA GLU A 99 -10.73 2.03 16.27
C GLU A 99 -11.18 2.88 15.08
N LYS A 100 -12.49 3.16 14.99
CA LYS A 100 -13.10 3.92 13.89
C LYS A 100 -12.78 5.41 14.02
N VAL A 101 -11.93 5.95 13.15
CA VAL A 101 -11.79 7.41 13.02
C VAL A 101 -12.80 7.90 11.98
N VAL A 102 -13.80 8.67 12.43
CA VAL A 102 -14.85 9.23 11.57
C VAL A 102 -14.32 10.48 10.87
N PHE A 103 -14.35 10.48 9.54
CA PHE A 103 -13.99 11.63 8.70
C PHE A 103 -14.88 12.83 9.01
N LYS A 104 -14.30 13.95 9.45
CA LYS A 104 -14.97 15.25 9.30
C LYS A 104 -14.48 15.89 8.01
N THR A 105 -15.42 16.21 7.13
CA THR A 105 -15.14 17.14 6.04
C THR A 105 -15.22 18.54 6.65
N PRO A 106 -14.31 19.49 6.38
CA PRO A 106 -14.54 20.87 6.76
C PRO A 106 -15.86 21.33 6.11
N GLU A 107 -16.80 21.76 6.94
CA GLU A 107 -18.15 22.14 6.56
C GLU A 107 -18.08 23.37 5.63
N TYR A 108 -18.24 23.13 4.32
CA TYR A 108 -18.41 24.19 3.32
C TYR A 108 -19.90 24.35 3.01
N GLN A 109 -20.42 25.54 3.30
CA GLN A 109 -21.82 25.88 3.02
C GLN A 109 -22.07 26.01 1.52
N GLY A 110 -23.00 25.19 1.01
CA GLY A 110 -23.88 25.55 -0.10
C GLY A 110 -23.78 24.73 -1.39
N GLY A 111 -24.47 23.58 -1.42
CA GLY A 111 -25.28 23.18 -2.59
C GLY A 111 -24.59 22.47 -3.77
N GLU A 112 -24.21 21.21 -3.59
CA GLU A 112 -24.56 20.07 -4.46
C GLU A 112 -23.82 18.82 -3.96
N THR A 113 -24.58 17.88 -3.42
CA THR A 113 -24.07 16.68 -2.76
C THR A 113 -23.59 15.69 -3.81
N THR A 114 -22.28 15.58 -4.02
CA THR A 114 -21.71 14.35 -4.60
C THR A 114 -21.51 13.36 -3.45
N THR A 115 -22.47 12.45 -3.27
CA THR A 115 -22.35 11.31 -2.35
C THR A 115 -21.25 10.38 -2.86
N ILE A 116 -20.09 10.39 -2.20
CA ILE A 116 -19.06 9.37 -2.42
C ILE A 116 -19.25 8.30 -1.34
N ASP A 117 -20.18 7.38 -1.60
CA ASP A 117 -20.43 6.18 -0.81
C ASP A 117 -19.29 5.16 -1.02
N ALA A 118 -18.13 5.44 -0.42
CA ALA A 118 -17.10 4.43 -0.22
C ALA A 118 -16.86 4.34 1.28
N GLU A 119 -17.41 3.30 1.89
CA GLU A 119 -17.08 2.86 3.24
C GLU A 119 -15.58 2.49 3.25
N TYR A 120 -14.74 3.46 3.65
CA TYR A 120 -13.32 3.25 3.83
C TYR A 120 -13.14 2.49 5.14
N GLU A 121 -13.13 1.16 5.10
CA GLU A 121 -12.56 0.38 6.21
C GLU A 121 -11.08 0.79 6.34
N GLU A 122 -10.79 1.53 7.41
CA GLU A 122 -9.44 1.94 7.80
C GLU A 122 -8.67 0.69 8.25
N VAL A 123 -7.75 0.24 7.41
CA VAL A 123 -6.85 -0.85 7.78
C VAL A 123 -5.49 -0.24 8.08
N ASP A 124 -5.05 -0.29 9.34
CA ASP A 124 -3.69 0.08 9.77
C ASP A 124 -2.68 -1.00 9.33
N GLN A 125 -2.66 -1.29 8.03
CA GLN A 125 -1.77 -2.25 7.42
C GLN A 125 -0.62 -1.53 6.74
N VAL A 126 0.58 -1.89 7.16
CA VAL A 126 1.82 -1.57 6.46
C VAL A 126 1.75 -2.20 5.05
N ARG A 127 1.44 -1.41 4.02
CA ARG A 127 1.33 -1.85 2.61
C ARG A 127 2.38 -1.17 1.71
N PRO A 128 3.67 -1.56 1.78
CA PRO A 128 4.74 -0.86 1.06
C PRO A 128 4.54 -0.84 -0.46
N TRP A 129 4.14 -1.96 -1.04
CA TRP A 129 3.95 -2.10 -2.50
C TRP A 129 2.78 -1.26 -3.02
N VAL A 130 1.72 -1.11 -2.24
CA VAL A 130 0.57 -0.25 -2.59
C VAL A 130 1.02 1.21 -2.61
N ARG A 131 1.77 1.64 -1.59
CA ARG A 131 2.33 2.99 -1.51
C ARG A 131 3.31 3.29 -2.65
N PHE A 132 4.16 2.32 -2.98
CA PHE A 132 5.09 2.41 -4.11
C PHE A 132 4.32 2.53 -5.43
N LEU A 133 3.39 1.63 -5.71
CA LEU A 133 2.66 1.61 -6.97
C LEU A 133 1.78 2.85 -7.15
N ALA A 134 1.14 3.34 -6.08
CA ALA A 134 0.37 4.57 -6.12
C ALA A 134 1.23 5.76 -6.59
N ARG A 135 2.44 5.85 -6.03
CA ARG A 135 3.42 6.88 -6.39
C ARG A 135 3.94 6.71 -7.81
N MET A 136 4.26 5.49 -8.24
CA MET A 136 4.72 5.24 -9.60
C MET A 136 3.64 5.58 -10.63
N THR A 137 2.38 5.26 -10.32
CA THR A 137 1.23 5.61 -11.15
C THR A 137 1.09 7.12 -11.28
N ASP A 138 1.19 7.86 -10.17
CA ASP A 138 1.18 9.32 -10.17
C ASP A 138 2.28 9.92 -11.06
N TYR A 139 3.53 9.51 -10.86
CA TYR A 139 4.67 10.01 -11.64
C TYR A 139 4.54 9.68 -13.12
N TYR A 140 4.11 8.46 -13.45
CA TYR A 140 3.97 8.01 -14.83
C TYR A 140 2.93 8.85 -15.57
N ILE A 141 1.72 8.96 -15.02
CA ILE A 141 0.63 9.72 -15.62
C ILE A 141 1.01 11.19 -15.72
N PHE A 142 1.59 11.76 -14.67
CA PHE A 142 2.02 13.15 -14.70
C PHE A 142 3.09 13.39 -15.77
N SER A 143 4.11 12.54 -15.86
CA SER A 143 5.14 12.67 -16.89
C SER A 143 4.57 12.53 -18.31
N MET A 144 3.63 11.60 -18.52
CA MET A 144 2.94 11.42 -19.80
C MET A 144 2.16 12.68 -20.18
N LEU A 145 1.39 13.24 -19.25
CA LEU A 145 0.62 14.47 -19.50
C LEU A 145 1.53 15.66 -19.80
N VAL A 146 2.64 15.79 -19.08
CA VAL A 146 3.65 16.83 -19.35
C VAL A 146 4.29 16.62 -20.72
N SER A 147 4.65 15.40 -21.10
CA SER A 147 5.20 15.08 -22.42
C SER A 147 4.24 15.41 -23.56
N ILE A 148 2.95 15.05 -23.41
CA ILE A 148 1.91 15.41 -24.39
C ILE A 148 1.77 16.93 -24.48
N LEU A 149 1.70 17.62 -23.33
CA LEU A 149 1.58 19.07 -23.27
C LEU A 149 2.76 19.77 -23.96
N ILE A 150 3.99 19.34 -23.67
CA ILE A 150 5.20 19.88 -24.31
C ILE A 150 5.15 19.62 -25.82
N SER A 151 4.73 18.42 -26.24
CA SER A 151 4.66 18.08 -27.67
C SER A 151 3.66 18.93 -28.44
N LEU A 152 2.54 19.30 -27.80
CA LEU A 152 1.51 20.15 -28.41
C LEU A 152 1.90 21.63 -28.41
N LEU A 153 2.55 22.11 -27.35
CA LEU A 153 2.90 23.53 -27.20
C LEU A 153 4.22 23.90 -27.87
N PHE A 154 5.16 22.95 -27.99
CA PHE A 154 6.52 23.18 -28.45
C PHE A 154 6.96 22.08 -29.45
N PRO A 155 6.35 22.00 -30.64
CA PRO A 155 6.70 20.98 -31.64
C PRO A 155 8.17 21.07 -32.09
N ASP A 156 8.70 22.28 -32.29
CA ASP A 156 10.10 22.51 -32.68
C ASP A 156 11.08 22.03 -31.60
N PHE A 157 10.69 22.13 -30.32
CA PHE A 157 11.49 21.60 -29.21
C PHE A 157 11.52 20.06 -29.27
N MET A 158 10.40 19.42 -29.60
CA MET A 158 10.36 17.96 -29.75
C MET A 158 11.18 17.46 -30.94
N GLU A 159 11.18 18.19 -32.05
CA GLU A 159 12.03 17.88 -33.22
C GLU A 159 13.52 17.94 -32.84
N GLN A 160 13.96 19.02 -32.19
CA GLN A 160 15.33 19.15 -31.67
C GLN A 160 15.68 18.03 -30.69
N MET A 161 14.76 17.67 -29.79
CA MET A 161 14.96 16.56 -28.85
C MET A 161 15.09 15.22 -29.56
N SER A 162 14.29 14.97 -30.59
CA SER A 162 14.35 13.75 -31.40
C SER A 162 15.67 13.66 -32.14
N GLU A 163 16.10 14.74 -32.80
CA GLU A 163 17.38 14.80 -33.50
C GLU A 163 18.56 14.55 -32.56
N MET A 164 18.54 15.15 -31.37
CA MET A 164 19.56 14.93 -30.34
C MET A 164 19.64 13.46 -29.91
N ILE A 165 18.49 12.80 -29.70
CA ILE A 165 18.44 11.38 -29.32
C ILE A 165 18.90 10.47 -30.48
N THR A 166 18.47 10.73 -31.71
CA THR A 166 18.86 9.95 -32.90
C THR A 166 20.35 10.10 -33.23
N GLN A 167 20.93 11.29 -33.04
CA GLN A 167 22.36 11.51 -33.19
C GLN A 167 23.18 10.73 -32.15
N GLN A 168 22.67 10.52 -30.93
CA GLN A 168 23.35 9.66 -29.94
C GLN A 168 23.35 8.17 -30.33
N ILE A 169 22.32 7.68 -31.01
CA ILE A 169 22.24 6.26 -31.44
C ILE A 169 23.17 5.98 -32.63
N SER A 170 23.45 6.99 -33.45
CA SER A 170 24.21 6.84 -34.71
C SER A 170 25.68 7.26 -34.63
N VAL A 171 26.10 8.06 -33.64
CA VAL A 171 27.45 8.61 -33.55
C VAL A 171 28.25 7.95 -32.42
N GLN A 172 29.13 7.02 -32.80
CA GLN A 172 30.06 6.32 -31.91
C GLN A 172 31.19 7.24 -31.35
N ASP A 173 31.41 8.44 -31.90
CA ASP A 173 32.72 9.14 -31.77
C ASP A 173 32.71 10.56 -31.16
N SER A 174 31.76 10.92 -30.31
CA SER A 174 31.84 12.17 -29.53
C SER A 174 31.38 11.98 -28.09
N GLU A 175 32.32 11.66 -27.20
CA GLU A 175 32.09 11.50 -25.76
C GLU A 175 31.42 12.75 -25.14
N ALA A 176 31.78 13.95 -25.61
CA ALA A 176 31.27 15.21 -25.07
C ALA A 176 29.78 15.47 -25.39
N ALA A 177 29.34 15.21 -26.64
CA ALA A 177 27.93 15.38 -27.03
C ALA A 177 27.00 14.37 -26.33
N GLY A 178 27.48 13.14 -26.10
CA GLY A 178 26.73 12.13 -25.36
C GLY A 178 26.48 12.53 -23.90
N VAL A 179 27.50 13.07 -23.23
CA VAL A 179 27.40 13.50 -21.82
C VAL A 179 26.43 14.68 -21.65
N GLN A 180 26.46 15.68 -22.54
CA GLN A 180 25.55 16.84 -22.44
C GLN A 180 24.08 16.44 -22.61
N SER A 181 23.80 15.54 -23.57
CA SER A 181 22.44 15.04 -23.82
C SER A 181 21.90 14.26 -22.62
N ILE A 182 22.73 13.42 -22.00
CA ILE A 182 22.38 12.69 -20.76
C ILE A 182 22.11 13.68 -19.61
N LEU A 183 22.97 14.70 -19.44
CA LEU A 183 22.80 15.72 -18.41
C LEU A 183 21.47 16.46 -18.59
N PHE A 184 21.14 16.83 -19.83
CA PHE A 184 19.88 17.51 -20.15
C PHE A 184 18.67 16.66 -19.76
N VAL A 185 18.62 15.39 -20.18
CA VAL A 185 17.52 14.46 -19.82
C VAL A 185 17.39 14.30 -18.31
N VAL A 186 18.51 14.21 -17.58
CA VAL A 186 18.52 14.16 -16.12
C VAL A 186 17.93 15.43 -15.52
N ILE A 187 18.36 16.62 -15.98
CA ILE A 187 17.84 17.90 -15.50
C ILE A 187 16.34 18.02 -15.76
N VAL A 188 15.87 17.72 -16.98
CA VAL A 188 14.44 17.74 -17.32
C VAL A 188 13.65 16.85 -16.38
N ARG A 189 14.13 15.62 -16.13
CA ARG A 189 13.46 14.70 -15.20
C ARG A 189 13.41 15.22 -13.77
N ILE A 190 14.49 15.81 -13.27
CA ILE A 190 14.53 16.45 -11.94
C ILE A 190 13.49 17.57 -11.87
N VAL A 191 13.45 18.45 -12.88
CA VAL A 191 12.50 19.57 -12.95
C VAL A 191 11.06 19.07 -12.98
N VAL A 192 10.72 18.13 -13.86
CA VAL A 192 9.36 17.57 -13.96
C VAL A 192 8.96 16.92 -12.64
N THR A 193 9.80 16.07 -12.06
CA THR A 193 9.48 15.41 -10.78
C THR A 193 9.42 16.38 -9.59
N PHE A 194 10.14 17.50 -9.66
CA PHE A 194 10.07 18.56 -8.66
C PHE A 194 8.78 19.37 -8.78
N ILE A 195 8.30 19.68 -10.00
CA ILE A 195 7.00 20.32 -10.21
C ILE A 195 5.87 19.47 -9.60
N TRP A 196 5.96 18.14 -9.74
CA TRP A 196 5.00 17.22 -9.13
C TRP A 196 4.88 17.39 -7.61
N VAL A 197 5.92 17.82 -6.90
CA VAL A 197 5.89 18.05 -5.45
C VAL A 197 4.79 19.04 -5.05
N PHE A 198 4.64 20.13 -5.80
CA PHE A 198 3.65 21.16 -5.52
C PHE A 198 2.22 20.71 -5.85
N ILE A 199 2.07 19.94 -6.93
CA ILE A 199 0.78 19.39 -7.37
C ILE A 199 0.32 18.30 -6.40
N GLU A 200 1.23 17.41 -5.99
CA GLU A 200 0.96 16.40 -4.96
C GLU A 200 0.56 17.07 -3.64
N ALA A 201 1.31 18.07 -3.18
CA ALA A 201 0.99 18.80 -1.95
C ALA A 201 -0.40 19.44 -2.01
N TYR A 202 -0.74 20.07 -3.15
CA TYR A 202 -2.06 20.66 -3.37
C TYR A 202 -3.18 19.63 -3.31
N THR A 203 -3.05 18.53 -4.06
CA THR A 203 -4.06 17.47 -4.12
C THR A 203 -4.24 16.75 -2.78
N ILE A 204 -3.15 16.44 -2.06
CA ILE A 204 -3.22 15.90 -0.71
C ILE A 204 -3.93 16.89 0.23
N SER A 205 -3.58 18.18 0.17
CA SER A 205 -4.19 19.16 1.07
C SER A 205 -5.68 19.37 0.87
N LYS A 206 -6.17 19.20 -0.36
CA LYS A 206 -7.59 19.38 -0.69
C LYS A 206 -8.43 18.12 -0.60
N TYR A 207 -7.85 16.97 -0.94
CA TYR A 207 -8.61 15.73 -1.12
C TYR A 207 -8.09 14.58 -0.24
N GLY A 208 -7.00 14.79 0.50
CA GLY A 208 -6.34 13.75 1.29
C GLY A 208 -5.69 12.67 0.43
N THR A 209 -5.62 12.86 -0.89
CA THR A 209 -5.15 11.83 -1.84
C THR A 209 -4.69 12.45 -3.16
N THR A 210 -4.05 11.63 -3.99
CA THR A 210 -3.69 11.93 -5.38
C THR A 210 -4.43 10.97 -6.32
N PHE A 211 -4.31 11.16 -7.63
CA PHE A 211 -4.93 10.27 -8.61
C PHE A 211 -4.56 8.79 -8.39
N GLY A 212 -3.26 8.46 -8.38
CA GLY A 212 -2.77 7.10 -8.21
C GLY A 212 -3.03 6.55 -6.81
N LYS A 213 -2.96 7.38 -5.77
CA LYS A 213 -3.29 6.98 -4.39
C LYS A 213 -4.76 6.67 -4.23
N ASN A 214 -5.66 7.49 -4.78
CA ASN A 214 -7.09 7.24 -4.75
C ASN A 214 -7.44 5.91 -5.43
N LEU A 215 -6.79 5.67 -6.58
CA LEU A 215 -7.02 4.46 -7.37
C LEU A 215 -6.67 3.16 -6.62
N LEU A 216 -5.69 3.23 -5.72
CA LEU A 216 -5.26 2.14 -4.85
C LEU A 216 -5.73 2.27 -3.40
N GLY A 217 -6.74 3.10 -3.13
CA GLY A 217 -7.33 3.25 -1.80
C GLY A 217 -6.34 3.75 -0.75
N THR A 218 -5.45 4.67 -1.10
CA THR A 218 -4.49 5.28 -0.17
C THR A 218 -4.86 6.73 0.09
N ARG A 219 -4.91 7.12 1.36
CA ARG A 219 -5.11 8.50 1.80
C ARG A 219 -4.02 8.93 2.77
N VAL A 220 -3.79 10.24 2.81
CA VAL A 220 -2.83 10.92 3.67
C VAL A 220 -3.60 11.93 4.50
N LEU A 221 -3.59 11.73 5.81
CA LEU A 221 -4.38 12.49 6.78
C LEU A 221 -3.47 12.94 7.93
N ASP A 222 -4.00 13.77 8.81
CA ASP A 222 -3.41 14.05 10.10
C ASP A 222 -3.64 12.89 11.10
N LYS A 223 -3.02 12.96 12.28
CA LYS A 223 -3.22 12.04 13.41
C LYS A 223 -4.69 11.97 13.85
N ASP A 224 -5.40 13.09 13.75
CA ASP A 224 -6.81 13.22 14.12
C ASP A 224 -7.75 12.74 12.99
N GLY A 225 -7.23 12.28 11.85
CA GLY A 225 -8.02 11.85 10.68
C GLY A 225 -8.47 12.98 9.76
N GLU A 226 -8.09 14.22 10.06
CA GLU A 226 -8.38 15.40 9.26
C GLU A 226 -7.49 15.53 8.01
N LEU A 227 -7.89 16.41 7.07
CA LEU A 227 -7.06 16.73 5.91
C LEU A 227 -5.75 17.42 6.32
N LEU A 228 -4.64 16.96 5.74
CA LEU A 228 -3.33 17.52 6.02
C LEU A 228 -3.22 18.93 5.41
N PRO A 229 -2.88 19.99 6.17
CA PRO A 229 -2.76 21.34 5.61
C PRO A 229 -1.63 21.42 4.57
N TYR A 230 -1.67 22.45 3.71
CA TYR A 230 -0.78 22.54 2.54
C TYR A 230 0.70 22.58 2.90
N ASP A 231 1.08 23.29 3.97
CA ASP A 231 2.47 23.39 4.46
C ASP A 231 3.02 22.02 4.88
N ARG A 232 2.24 21.24 5.63
CA ARG A 232 2.61 19.88 6.03
C ARG A 232 2.60 18.93 4.83
N SER A 233 1.62 19.07 3.94
CA SER A 233 1.57 18.32 2.69
C SER A 233 2.78 18.59 1.80
N LEU A 234 3.22 19.84 1.70
CA LEU A 234 4.41 20.25 0.94
C LEU A 234 5.69 19.70 1.58
N LYS A 235 5.84 19.83 2.91
CA LYS A 235 6.96 19.25 3.66
C LYS A 235 7.06 17.74 3.41
N ARG A 236 5.92 17.05 3.46
CA ARG A 236 5.80 15.62 3.18
C ARG A 236 6.20 15.29 1.75
N SER A 237 5.59 15.93 0.76
CA SER A 237 5.85 15.69 -0.67
C SER A 237 7.29 15.99 -1.06
N TYR A 238 7.88 17.06 -0.51
CA TYR A 238 9.30 17.36 -0.68
C TYR A 238 10.18 16.28 -0.04
N GLY A 239 9.85 15.83 1.17
CA GLY A 239 10.54 14.72 1.84
C GLY A 239 10.47 13.42 1.04
N VAL A 240 9.33 13.13 0.41
CA VAL A 240 9.15 11.99 -0.49
C VAL A 240 10.06 12.13 -1.72
N TRP A 241 10.06 13.29 -2.38
CA TRP A 241 10.88 13.52 -3.56
C TRP A 241 12.38 13.39 -3.25
N LEU A 242 12.83 13.95 -2.12
CA LEU A 242 14.23 13.92 -1.72
C LEU A 242 14.67 12.57 -1.14
N LYS A 243 14.01 12.12 -0.06
CA LYS A 243 14.42 10.93 0.73
C LYS A 243 13.83 9.62 0.19
N GLY A 244 12.75 9.69 -0.59
CA GLY A 244 12.08 8.51 -1.16
C GLY A 244 12.43 8.29 -2.63
N MET A 245 12.37 9.34 -3.47
CA MET A 245 12.65 9.26 -4.91
C MET A 245 14.09 9.67 -5.26
N GLY A 246 14.95 9.96 -4.27
CA GLY A 246 16.34 10.34 -4.49
C GLY A 246 16.48 11.57 -5.40
N ALA A 247 15.65 12.60 -5.21
CA ALA A 247 15.56 13.81 -6.01
C ALA A 247 15.31 13.60 -7.51
N GLY A 248 14.78 12.43 -7.90
CA GLY A 248 14.51 12.11 -9.30
C GLY A 248 15.72 11.54 -10.05
N PHE A 249 16.76 11.03 -9.38
CA PHE A 249 17.81 10.23 -10.01
C PHE A 249 17.41 8.74 -10.06
N ILE A 250 17.50 8.06 -11.22
CA ILE A 250 17.00 6.66 -11.38
C ILE A 250 17.65 5.76 -10.32
N LEU A 251 18.99 5.64 -10.32
CA LEU A 251 19.68 4.67 -9.45
C LEU A 251 19.52 4.99 -7.97
N ILE A 252 19.57 6.27 -7.61
CA ILE A 252 19.37 6.72 -6.22
C ILE A 252 17.93 6.43 -5.78
N SER A 253 16.94 6.60 -6.66
CA SER A 253 15.53 6.31 -6.35
C SER A 253 15.29 4.85 -5.97
N TRP A 254 15.94 3.89 -6.65
CA TRP A 254 15.83 2.47 -6.30
C TRP A 254 16.39 2.18 -4.91
N VAL A 255 17.57 2.72 -4.60
CA VAL A 255 18.23 2.53 -3.30
C VAL A 255 17.43 3.18 -2.16
N THR A 256 17.00 4.42 -2.34
CA THR A 256 16.21 5.16 -1.35
C THR A 256 14.83 4.53 -1.11
N MET A 257 14.19 4.00 -2.15
CA MET A 257 12.96 3.21 -2.00
C MET A 257 13.17 1.91 -1.23
N LEU A 258 14.30 1.21 -1.43
CA LEU A 258 14.61 0.00 -0.68
C LEU A 258 14.77 0.32 0.82
N PHE A 259 15.46 1.40 1.16
CA PHE A 259 15.54 1.87 2.54
C PHE A 259 14.17 2.28 3.10
N GLY A 260 13.35 2.97 2.31
CA GLY A 260 11.97 3.30 2.69
C GLY A 260 11.12 2.06 2.94
N TYR A 261 11.25 1.01 2.12
CA TYR A 261 10.58 -0.27 2.32
C TYR A 261 11.00 -0.94 3.64
N GLN A 262 12.30 -1.00 3.91
CA GLN A 262 12.83 -1.58 5.14
C GLN A 262 12.37 -0.80 6.37
N MET A 263 12.42 0.53 6.30
CA MET A 263 12.01 1.39 7.41
C MET A 263 10.51 1.30 7.67
N LEU A 264 9.70 1.24 6.61
CA LEU A 264 8.26 1.05 6.72
C LEU A 264 7.92 -0.31 7.35
N LYS A 265 8.64 -1.38 7.00
CA LYS A 265 8.46 -2.71 7.63
C LYS A 265 8.92 -2.77 9.09
N ARG A 266 9.97 -2.02 9.45
CA ARG A 266 10.52 -2.02 10.81
C ARG A 266 9.74 -1.12 11.76
N ASP A 267 9.45 0.11 11.32
CA ASP A 267 8.94 1.19 12.17
C ASP A 267 7.45 1.50 11.89
N GLY A 268 6.82 0.86 10.90
CA GLY A 268 5.43 1.12 10.50
C GLY A 268 5.20 2.46 9.77
N VAL A 269 6.19 3.36 9.75
CA VAL A 269 6.06 4.72 9.23
C VAL A 269 7.36 5.22 8.56
N ASN A 270 7.25 6.00 7.48
CA ASN A 270 8.42 6.55 6.78
C ASN A 270 8.88 7.90 7.34
N SER A 271 10.10 8.31 7.01
CA SER A 271 10.76 9.51 7.56
C SER A 271 10.00 10.77 7.16
N TRP A 272 9.61 10.87 5.90
CA TRP A 272 8.81 11.99 5.39
C TRP A 272 7.40 12.02 5.97
N ASP A 273 6.84 10.90 6.43
CA ASP A 273 5.54 10.88 7.11
C ASP A 273 5.68 11.35 8.56
N LYS A 274 6.75 10.93 9.26
CA LYS A 274 7.12 11.42 10.60
C LYS A 274 7.39 12.93 10.58
N ASP A 275 8.19 13.39 9.63
CA ASP A 275 8.57 14.80 9.52
C ASP A 275 7.37 15.73 9.31
N ALA A 276 6.31 15.23 8.66
CA ALA A 276 5.11 16.00 8.34
C ALA A 276 3.93 15.72 9.28
N ASP A 277 4.13 14.91 10.33
CA ASP A 277 3.07 14.44 11.22
C ASP A 277 1.85 13.88 10.47
N SER A 278 2.09 13.11 9.40
CA SER A 278 1.02 12.55 8.58
C SER A 278 0.78 11.07 8.88
N LYS A 279 -0.49 10.67 8.97
CA LYS A 279 -0.95 9.28 9.01
C LYS A 279 -1.36 8.83 7.61
N ILE A 280 -1.08 7.57 7.27
CA ILE A 280 -1.52 6.98 6.00
C ILE A 280 -2.54 5.92 6.28
N VAL A 281 -3.68 6.05 5.60
CA VAL A 281 -4.79 5.13 5.73
C VAL A 281 -4.97 4.39 4.42
N HIS A 282 -5.21 3.08 4.53
CA HIS A 282 -5.47 2.21 3.40
C HIS A 282 -6.89 1.67 3.48
N SER A 283 -7.58 1.66 2.34
CA SER A 283 -8.82 0.93 2.15
C SER A 283 -8.63 -0.26 1.22
N TYR A 284 -9.60 -1.14 1.22
CA TYR A 284 -9.67 -2.21 0.24
C TYR A 284 -9.86 -1.64 -1.17
N PHE A 285 -9.15 -2.21 -2.13
CA PHE A 285 -9.32 -1.93 -3.56
C PHE A 285 -9.37 -3.25 -4.32
N SER A 286 -10.19 -3.31 -5.37
CA SER A 286 -10.34 -4.54 -6.16
C SER A 286 -9.07 -4.86 -6.94
N THR A 287 -8.64 -6.12 -6.92
CA THR A 287 -7.53 -6.64 -7.74
C THR A 287 -7.76 -6.39 -9.23
N ARG A 288 -9.02 -6.26 -9.69
CA ARG A 288 -9.34 -5.88 -11.07
C ARG A 288 -8.82 -4.48 -11.42
N ARG A 289 -8.95 -3.51 -10.52
CA ARG A 289 -8.43 -2.14 -10.72
C ARG A 289 -6.92 -2.16 -10.91
N LEU A 290 -6.22 -2.99 -10.12
CA LEU A 290 -4.78 -3.19 -10.24
C LEU A 290 -4.37 -3.69 -11.63
N PHE A 291 -5.02 -4.75 -12.14
CA PHE A 291 -4.70 -5.29 -13.47
C PHE A 291 -5.01 -4.30 -14.60
N ILE A 292 -6.06 -3.49 -14.47
CA ILE A 292 -6.36 -2.43 -15.45
C ILE A 292 -5.25 -1.39 -15.49
N ILE A 293 -4.75 -0.95 -14.34
CA ILE A 293 -3.63 0.01 -14.25
C ILE A 293 -2.38 -0.55 -14.90
N LEU A 294 -1.99 -1.76 -14.50
CA LEU A 294 -0.80 -2.42 -15.04
C LEU A 294 -0.94 -2.66 -16.54
N GLY A 295 -2.12 -3.08 -17.00
CA GLY A 295 -2.42 -3.24 -18.43
C GLY A 295 -2.34 -1.93 -19.21
N PHE A 296 -2.88 -0.83 -18.65
CA PHE A 296 -2.80 0.49 -19.27
C PHE A 296 -1.36 0.98 -19.41
N ILE A 297 -0.57 0.88 -18.34
CA ILE A 297 0.87 1.20 -18.36
C ILE A 297 1.58 0.33 -19.41
N PHE A 298 1.34 -0.98 -19.41
CA PHE A 298 1.96 -1.90 -20.36
C PHE A 298 1.61 -1.57 -21.83
N VAL A 299 0.37 -1.20 -22.11
CA VAL A 299 -0.04 -0.77 -23.46
C VAL A 299 0.70 0.50 -23.87
N ILE A 300 0.80 1.50 -22.99
CA ILE A 300 1.55 2.72 -23.28
C ILE A 300 3.02 2.41 -23.55
N GLU A 301 3.66 1.55 -22.75
CA GLU A 301 5.05 1.13 -22.97
C GLU A 301 5.22 0.43 -24.33
N ILE A 302 4.28 -0.43 -24.74
CA ILE A 302 4.32 -1.05 -26.09
C ILE A 302 4.24 0.01 -27.19
N PHE A 303 3.33 0.99 -27.07
CA PHE A 303 3.21 2.06 -28.05
C PHE A 303 4.47 2.92 -28.09
N ALA A 304 5.03 3.26 -26.93
CA ALA A 304 6.28 4.01 -26.83
C ALA A 304 7.44 3.25 -27.47
N LEU A 305 7.60 1.95 -27.18
CA LEU A 305 8.63 1.10 -27.79
C LEU A 305 8.48 1.00 -29.32
N ARG A 306 7.24 0.86 -29.83
CA ARG A 306 6.96 0.88 -31.27
C ARG A 306 7.26 2.21 -31.95
N SER A 307 7.22 3.32 -31.22
CA SER A 307 7.57 4.63 -31.79
C SER A 307 9.08 4.87 -31.89
N VAL A 308 9.88 4.06 -31.20
CA VAL A 308 11.35 4.18 -31.15
C VAL A 308 12.05 3.18 -32.09
N ILE A 309 11.42 2.03 -32.38
CA ILE A 309 11.91 0.97 -33.30
C ILE A 309 11.36 1.21 -34.71
#